data_AF-A0A9P5UVS8-F1
#
_entry.id   AF-A0A9P5UVS8-F1
#
_cell.length_a   1.000
_cell.length_b   1.000
_cell.length_c   1.000
_cell.angle_alpha   90.00
_cell.angle_beta   90.00
_cell.angle_gamma   90.00
#
_symmetry.space_group_name_H-M   'P 1'
#
loop_
_entity.id
_entity.type
_entity.pdbx_description
1 polymer ?
#
loop_
_entity_poly.entity_id
_entity_poly.type
_entity_poly.pdbx_seq_one_letter_code
_entity_poly.pdbx_strand_id
1 'polypeptide(L)'
;MASCAFSSSAATPAGVKTIVPPPLPHPRSPARFTSSLPCDELSALGQGDGDDAVPVPDNLLSTPRMVRNAVYSFVNPEDQSKGAFLLSWNKDLAKELGVDANKLERSQWSDEELDHLVKVLTGGGRKIPAPQQDKNDAGKGPREAQPWAHCYGGHQFGYYAGQLGDGRAISLYETVNPATGESWELQLKGAGKTPYSRFADGYAVLRSSIREYLCAEAVATLNVASSRSLAILSTETMVVREEGGEPGSIVCRVAPSWIRFGSFEIFHYRKDRTNLRRLAEYVCDEVYKLPRDDPQEMASFTEKFRQANLATSPEEASGELKHVSAAVDGETEGAPTAIERPKALYRNRFAKMFEQVAYRTAIMVSGWQAIGFCHGVMNTDNMSILGLTIDYGPFAFLDKYDPTFICNHSDSEGRYSFQQQPGICLWNLGRLALTLENLIGAQERVDDLEWFRQQEADTEKEKKLKEASTDIVVEILNKSFREVFLKDYRLRMNEKMGLGGADQVKDGDLTEIVVPSLAWMDDYEVDFH
;
A
#
# COMPACT_ATOMS: atom_id res chain seq x y z
N MET A 1 60.03 -7.77 -10.14
CA MET A 1 59.47 -6.52 -10.68
C MET A 1 58.06 -6.82 -11.14
N ALA A 2 57.11 -6.08 -10.60
CA ALA A 2 55.68 -6.29 -10.75
C ALA A 2 55.16 -5.88 -12.14
N SER A 3 54.12 -6.57 -12.62
CA SER A 3 53.16 -6.00 -13.57
C SER A 3 51.82 -6.71 -13.40
N CYS A 4 50.82 -5.91 -13.03
CA CYS A 4 49.45 -6.27 -12.70
C CYS A 4 48.69 -6.93 -13.86
N ALA A 5 47.85 -7.90 -13.51
CA ALA A 5 46.70 -8.29 -14.30
C ALA A 5 45.46 -7.57 -13.75
N PHE A 6 44.79 -6.78 -14.60
CA PHE A 6 43.41 -6.35 -14.39
C PHE A 6 42.58 -6.93 -15.53
N SER A 7 41.72 -7.90 -15.21
CA SER A 7 40.62 -8.32 -16.08
C SER A 7 39.41 -7.47 -15.77
N SER A 8 39.06 -6.56 -16.68
CA SER A 8 37.77 -5.87 -16.67
C SER A 8 36.72 -6.75 -17.34
N SER A 9 35.75 -7.25 -16.58
CA SER A 9 34.49 -7.75 -17.13
C SER A 9 33.34 -6.88 -16.62
N ALA A 10 32.85 -5.99 -17.48
CA ALA A 10 31.53 -5.41 -17.36
C ALA A 10 30.95 -5.36 -18.77
N ALA A 11 30.28 -6.44 -19.17
CA ALA A 11 29.43 -6.43 -20.34
C ALA A 11 28.04 -5.97 -19.89
N THR A 12 27.76 -4.69 -20.10
CA THR A 12 26.40 -4.12 -20.08
C THR A 12 25.61 -4.73 -21.25
N PRO A 13 24.36 -5.18 -21.08
CA PRO A 13 23.58 -5.65 -22.21
C PRO A 13 23.30 -4.49 -23.17
N ALA A 14 23.59 -4.70 -24.44
CA ALA A 14 23.39 -3.73 -25.51
C ALA A 14 21.91 -3.49 -25.81
N GLY A 15 21.51 -2.21 -25.94
CA GLY A 15 20.53 -1.83 -26.96
C GLY A 15 19.19 -1.22 -26.55
N VAL A 16 18.98 -0.76 -25.31
CA VAL A 16 17.81 0.09 -25.01
C VAL A 16 18.22 1.56 -25.17
N LYS A 17 17.77 2.24 -26.24
CA LYS A 17 17.85 3.71 -26.32
C LYS A 17 17.10 4.28 -25.12
N THR A 18 17.69 5.17 -24.33
CA THR A 18 17.02 5.83 -23.19
C THR A 18 15.75 6.51 -23.68
N ILE A 19 14.59 5.98 -23.26
CA ILE A 19 13.26 6.44 -23.71
C ILE A 19 12.80 7.63 -22.86
N VAL A 20 13.18 7.65 -21.58
CA VAL A 20 13.03 8.80 -20.67
C VAL A 20 14.44 9.25 -20.28
N PRO A 21 14.79 10.53 -20.41
CA PRO A 21 16.09 11.02 -19.97
C PRO A 21 16.18 10.93 -18.43
N PRO A 22 17.35 10.52 -17.89
CA PRO A 22 17.62 10.70 -16.46
C PRO A 22 17.34 12.15 -16.04
N PRO A 23 16.88 12.38 -14.80
CA PRO A 23 16.96 11.48 -13.65
C PRO A 23 15.70 10.64 -13.36
N LEU A 24 14.74 10.55 -14.28
CA LEU A 24 13.55 9.73 -14.06
C LEU A 24 13.86 8.23 -14.22
N PRO A 25 13.25 7.35 -13.40
CA PRO A 25 13.37 5.91 -13.57
C PRO A 25 12.64 5.46 -14.83
N HIS A 26 13.14 4.41 -15.48
CA HIS A 26 12.55 3.93 -16.72
C HIS A 26 11.17 3.29 -16.49
N PRO A 27 10.16 3.64 -17.30
CA PRO A 27 8.86 2.99 -17.26
C PRO A 27 8.94 1.50 -17.60
N ARG A 28 8.00 0.73 -17.04
CA ARG A 28 7.65 -0.64 -17.41
C ARG A 28 6.61 -0.60 -18.53
N SER A 29 6.69 -1.51 -19.49
CA SER A 29 5.71 -1.65 -20.57
C SER A 29 5.27 -3.09 -20.77
N PRO A 30 3.95 -3.37 -20.84
CA PRO A 30 2.87 -2.51 -20.35
C PRO A 30 2.96 -2.30 -18.83
N ALA A 31 2.29 -1.26 -18.32
CA ALA A 31 2.03 -1.15 -16.88
C ALA A 31 1.10 -2.30 -16.46
N ARG A 32 1.52 -3.09 -15.47
CA ARG A 32 0.85 -4.32 -15.05
C ARG A 32 -0.56 -4.04 -14.52
N PHE A 33 -0.73 -2.95 -13.76
CA PHE A 33 -2.01 -2.56 -13.21
C PHE A 33 -3.06 -2.25 -14.30
N THR A 34 -2.75 -1.35 -15.22
CA THR A 34 -3.71 -0.90 -16.25
C THR A 34 -3.97 -1.95 -17.32
N SER A 35 -3.02 -2.84 -17.59
CA SER A 35 -3.23 -3.97 -18.52
C SER A 35 -4.14 -5.07 -17.96
N SER A 36 -4.21 -5.22 -16.63
CA SER A 36 -4.85 -6.37 -16.00
C SER A 36 -6.23 -6.08 -15.40
N LEU A 37 -6.51 -4.83 -15.06
CA LEU A 37 -7.73 -4.43 -14.35
C LEU A 37 -8.69 -3.62 -15.23
N PRO A 38 -10.00 -3.63 -14.93
CA PRO A 38 -10.99 -2.95 -15.75
C PRO A 38 -10.85 -1.42 -15.63
N CYS A 39 -10.82 -0.77 -16.79
CA CYS A 39 -10.79 0.67 -16.93
C CYS A 39 -12.21 1.25 -17.02
N ASP A 40 -12.36 2.49 -16.56
CA ASP A 40 -13.55 3.31 -16.77
C ASP A 40 -13.81 3.48 -18.27
N GLU A 41 -15.00 3.03 -18.70
CA GLU A 41 -15.45 3.03 -20.10
C GLU A 41 -15.24 4.38 -20.78
N LEU A 42 -15.54 5.49 -20.09
CA LEU A 42 -15.39 6.82 -20.67
C LEU A 42 -13.94 7.13 -21.00
N SER A 43 -13.01 6.80 -20.09
CA SER A 43 -11.59 7.06 -20.30
C SER A 43 -10.91 6.06 -21.23
N ALA A 44 -11.48 4.85 -21.38
CA ALA A 44 -10.98 3.80 -22.25
C ALA A 44 -11.16 4.12 -23.75
N LEU A 45 -12.21 4.86 -24.12
CA LEU A 45 -12.47 5.28 -25.51
C LEU A 45 -11.32 6.08 -26.13
N GLY A 46 -10.59 6.83 -25.29
CA GLY A 46 -9.45 7.64 -25.69
C GLY A 46 -8.13 6.88 -25.91
N GLN A 47 -8.10 5.57 -25.64
CA GLN A 47 -6.85 4.78 -25.61
C GLN A 47 -6.68 3.81 -26.78
N GLY A 48 -7.48 3.94 -27.85
CA GLY A 48 -7.33 3.12 -29.06
C GLY A 48 -6.00 3.35 -29.79
N ASP A 49 -5.51 2.32 -30.50
CA ASP A 49 -4.39 2.46 -31.43
C ASP A 49 -4.91 2.94 -32.81
N GLY A 50 -4.35 4.02 -33.37
CA GLY A 50 -4.61 4.46 -34.75
C GLY A 50 -5.82 5.40 -34.92
N ASP A 51 -6.33 5.49 -36.15
CA ASP A 51 -7.42 6.41 -36.55
C ASP A 51 -8.80 6.10 -35.91
N ASP A 52 -8.93 4.95 -35.22
CA ASP A 52 -10.14 4.51 -34.55
C ASP A 52 -10.26 4.99 -33.07
N ALA A 53 -9.21 5.62 -32.53
CA ALA A 53 -9.26 6.21 -31.18
C ALA A 53 -10.20 7.41 -31.17
N VAL A 54 -11.19 7.42 -30.29
CA VAL A 54 -12.07 8.58 -30.11
C VAL A 54 -11.44 9.48 -29.04
N PRO A 55 -10.85 10.63 -29.39
CA PRO A 55 -10.18 11.47 -28.41
C PRO A 55 -11.21 11.93 -27.37
N VAL A 56 -10.95 11.64 -26.10
CA VAL A 56 -11.78 12.11 -24.99
C VAL A 56 -11.14 13.40 -24.47
N PRO A 57 -11.84 14.55 -24.54
CA PRO A 57 -11.33 15.81 -24.02
C PRO A 57 -10.84 15.70 -22.56
N ASP A 58 -9.69 16.29 -22.24
CA ASP A 58 -9.09 16.24 -20.90
C ASP A 58 -10.01 16.77 -19.80
N ASN A 59 -10.86 17.75 -20.12
CA ASN A 59 -11.85 18.26 -19.18
C ASN A 59 -12.89 17.19 -18.79
N LEU A 60 -13.25 16.27 -19.69
CA LEU A 60 -14.13 15.15 -19.36
C LEU A 60 -13.39 14.08 -18.54
N LEU A 61 -12.11 13.84 -18.84
CA LEU A 61 -11.28 12.92 -18.05
C LEU A 61 -11.11 13.40 -16.61
N SER A 62 -11.00 14.70 -16.38
CA SER A 62 -10.82 15.32 -15.06
C SER A 62 -12.13 15.75 -14.36
N THR A 63 -13.29 15.62 -15.02
CA THR A 63 -14.59 16.01 -14.42
C THR A 63 -15.03 14.99 -13.36
N PRO A 64 -15.29 15.43 -12.11
CA PRO A 64 -15.79 14.56 -11.04
C PRO A 64 -17.09 13.85 -11.41
N ARG A 65 -17.13 12.53 -11.23
CA ARG A 65 -18.30 11.69 -11.57
C ARG A 65 -18.31 10.37 -10.80
N MET A 66 -19.46 9.71 -10.82
CA MET A 66 -19.55 8.31 -10.38
C MET A 66 -19.00 7.40 -11.48
N VAL A 67 -17.98 6.61 -11.13
CA VAL A 67 -17.34 5.63 -12.01
C VAL A 67 -17.77 4.24 -11.53
N ARG A 68 -18.36 3.45 -12.42
CA ARG A 68 -18.86 2.09 -12.12
C ARG A 68 -18.06 1.06 -12.92
N ASN A 69 -18.04 -0.19 -12.43
CA ASN A 69 -17.44 -1.35 -13.09
C ASN A 69 -15.94 -1.20 -13.47
N ALA A 70 -15.20 -0.33 -12.78
CA ALA A 70 -13.81 -0.04 -13.07
C ALA A 70 -12.99 0.13 -11.79
N VAL A 71 -11.71 -0.23 -11.85
CA VAL A 71 -10.73 -0.02 -10.77
C VAL A 71 -9.96 1.28 -10.97
N TYR A 72 -9.95 1.85 -12.17
CA TYR A 72 -9.26 3.11 -12.46
C TYR A 72 -9.88 3.86 -13.65
N SER A 73 -9.50 5.12 -13.79
CA SER A 73 -9.72 5.91 -15.01
C SER A 73 -8.40 6.45 -15.53
N PHE A 74 -8.21 6.47 -16.84
CA PHE A 74 -7.14 7.27 -17.42
C PHE A 74 -7.44 8.76 -17.25
N VAL A 75 -6.43 9.53 -16.83
CA VAL A 75 -6.53 10.97 -16.62
C VAL A 75 -5.13 11.57 -16.65
N ASN A 76 -4.96 12.68 -17.37
CA ASN A 76 -3.69 13.39 -17.43
C ASN A 76 -3.54 14.35 -16.24
N PRO A 77 -2.32 14.53 -15.70
CA PRO A 77 -2.03 15.65 -14.80
C PRO A 77 -2.35 16.99 -15.44
N GLU A 78 -2.87 17.93 -14.64
CA GLU A 78 -3.02 19.32 -15.06
C GLU A 78 -1.65 20.00 -15.11
N ASP A 79 -1.42 20.81 -16.15
CA ASP A 79 -0.16 21.53 -16.33
C ASP A 79 0.01 22.62 -15.26
N GLN A 80 0.93 22.35 -14.33
CA GLN A 80 1.40 23.26 -13.29
C GLN A 80 2.89 23.58 -13.46
N SER A 81 3.46 23.38 -14.66
CA SER A 81 4.91 23.53 -14.91
C SER A 81 5.40 24.96 -14.91
N LYS A 82 4.51 25.92 -15.17
CA LYS A 82 4.87 27.34 -15.18
C LYS A 82 5.32 27.78 -13.78
N GLY A 83 6.60 28.16 -13.69
CA GLY A 83 7.25 28.62 -12.46
C GLY A 83 7.36 27.56 -11.35
N ALA A 84 7.06 26.30 -11.67
CA ALA A 84 7.35 25.22 -10.75
C ALA A 84 8.86 24.98 -10.65
N PHE A 85 9.29 24.54 -9.47
CA PHE A 85 10.67 24.16 -9.25
C PHE A 85 10.79 23.01 -8.27
N LEU A 86 11.82 22.21 -8.46
CA LEU A 86 12.17 21.09 -7.60
C LEU A 86 12.72 21.59 -6.26
N LEU A 87 12.09 21.18 -5.17
CA LEU A 87 12.55 21.48 -3.81
C LEU A 87 13.52 20.43 -3.29
N SER A 88 13.20 19.14 -3.50
CA SER A 88 14.05 18.04 -3.05
C SER A 88 13.87 16.80 -3.93
N TRP A 89 14.94 16.00 -3.99
CA TRP A 89 15.06 14.76 -4.72
C TRP A 89 15.68 13.68 -3.84
N ASN A 90 15.06 12.50 -3.81
CA ASN A 90 15.53 11.37 -3.03
C ASN A 90 16.44 10.49 -3.87
N LYS A 91 17.75 10.71 -3.76
CA LYS A 91 18.76 10.00 -4.55
C LYS A 91 18.88 8.52 -4.22
N ASP A 92 18.61 8.14 -2.97
CA ASP A 92 18.71 6.74 -2.54
C ASP A 92 17.54 5.93 -3.10
N LEU A 93 16.33 6.47 -3.04
CA LEU A 93 15.17 5.87 -3.70
C LEU A 93 15.34 5.87 -5.23
N ALA A 94 15.85 6.96 -5.82
CA ALA A 94 16.10 7.01 -7.26
C ALA A 94 17.04 5.87 -7.72
N LYS A 95 18.09 5.59 -6.94
CA LYS A 95 18.99 4.46 -7.17
C LYS A 95 18.26 3.12 -7.07
N GLU A 96 17.41 2.93 -6.07
CA GLU A 96 16.57 1.73 -5.93
C GLU A 96 15.60 1.53 -7.10
N LEU A 97 15.15 2.62 -7.73
CA LEU A 97 14.28 2.60 -8.91
C LEU A 97 15.07 2.53 -10.24
N GLY A 98 16.38 2.32 -10.18
CA GLY A 98 17.23 2.10 -11.36
C GLY A 98 17.61 3.36 -12.14
N VAL A 99 17.57 4.53 -11.52
CA VAL A 99 18.14 5.76 -12.10
C VAL A 99 19.66 5.60 -12.25
N ASP A 100 20.21 6.10 -13.35
CA ASP A 100 21.66 6.07 -13.63
C ASP A 100 22.45 6.65 -12.45
N ALA A 101 23.46 5.91 -11.98
CA ALA A 101 24.31 6.29 -10.87
C ALA A 101 25.02 7.65 -11.08
N ASN A 102 25.26 8.05 -12.34
CA ASN A 102 25.84 9.33 -12.69
C ASN A 102 24.81 10.47 -12.77
N LYS A 103 23.55 10.20 -12.43
CA LYS A 103 22.41 11.13 -12.51
C LYS A 103 21.56 11.10 -11.25
N LEU A 104 22.14 10.71 -10.11
CA LEU A 104 21.44 10.66 -8.82
C LEU A 104 21.36 12.03 -8.13
N GLU A 105 22.30 12.92 -8.41
CA GLU A 105 22.41 14.23 -7.75
C GLU A 105 22.14 15.39 -8.70
N ARG A 106 21.52 16.46 -8.20
CA ARG A 106 21.19 17.66 -8.98
C ARG A 106 22.40 18.26 -9.71
N SER A 107 23.59 18.21 -9.11
CA SER A 107 24.84 18.69 -9.69
C SER A 107 25.25 17.97 -10.98
N GLN A 108 24.68 16.79 -11.23
CA GLN A 108 24.98 15.94 -12.40
C GLN A 108 23.99 16.14 -13.56
N TRP A 109 22.94 16.94 -13.35
CA TRP A 109 21.89 17.16 -14.34
C TRP A 109 22.16 18.42 -15.15
N SER A 110 21.97 18.34 -16.47
CA SER A 110 21.87 19.53 -17.29
C SER A 110 20.59 20.31 -16.98
N ASP A 111 20.52 21.57 -17.42
CA ASP A 111 19.32 22.37 -17.24
C ASP A 111 18.13 21.82 -18.06
N GLU A 112 18.40 21.16 -19.19
CA GLU A 112 17.39 20.47 -19.99
C GLU A 112 16.84 19.23 -19.28
N GLU A 113 17.69 18.47 -18.58
CA GLU A 113 17.27 17.32 -17.77
C GLU A 113 16.43 17.76 -16.57
N LEU A 114 16.82 18.86 -15.90
CA LEU A 114 16.00 19.45 -14.83
C LEU A 114 14.66 19.96 -15.37
N ASP A 115 14.66 20.72 -16.47
CA ASP A 115 13.43 21.22 -17.11
C ASP A 115 12.50 20.07 -17.52
N HIS A 116 13.08 18.98 -18.04
CA HIS A 116 12.32 17.78 -18.36
C HIS A 116 11.69 17.15 -17.12
N LEU A 117 12.47 16.93 -16.06
CA LEU A 117 11.99 16.37 -14.81
C LEU A 117 10.84 17.20 -14.22
N VAL A 118 11.03 18.52 -14.10
CA VAL A 118 10.01 19.42 -13.56
C VAL A 118 8.74 19.34 -14.40
N LYS A 119 8.84 19.47 -15.73
CA LYS A 119 7.65 19.40 -16.60
C LYS A 119 6.91 18.07 -16.49
N VAL A 120 7.61 16.93 -16.42
CA VAL A 120 6.96 15.62 -16.25
C VAL A 120 6.25 15.53 -14.90
N LEU A 121 6.93 15.92 -13.82
CA LEU A 121 6.39 15.83 -12.46
C LEU A 121 5.33 16.90 -12.15
N THR A 122 5.09 17.85 -13.06
CA THR A 122 4.05 18.88 -12.93
C THR A 122 3.06 18.92 -14.09
N GLY A 123 2.98 17.88 -14.92
CA GLY A 123 1.97 17.81 -15.99
C GLY A 123 2.19 18.73 -17.20
N GLY A 124 3.39 19.28 -17.39
CA GLY A 124 3.77 20.23 -18.44
C GLY A 124 3.81 19.70 -19.87
N GLY A 125 2.96 18.73 -20.22
CA GLY A 125 2.80 18.22 -21.58
C GLY A 125 3.99 17.45 -22.17
N ARG A 126 5.07 17.22 -21.42
CA ARG A 126 6.13 16.31 -21.84
C ARG A 126 5.64 14.88 -21.67
N LYS A 127 5.31 14.26 -22.79
CA LYS A 127 4.94 12.85 -22.92
C LYS A 127 6.08 11.99 -22.39
N ILE A 128 5.78 11.17 -21.39
CA ILE A 128 6.69 10.11 -20.92
C ILE A 128 6.58 9.00 -21.97
N PRO A 129 7.64 8.68 -22.72
CA PRO A 129 7.47 7.65 -23.73
C PRO A 129 7.52 6.28 -23.05
N ALA A 130 6.54 5.44 -23.36
CA ALA A 130 6.42 4.07 -22.93
C ALA A 130 7.44 3.18 -23.67
N PRO A 131 8.01 2.16 -23.01
CA PRO A 131 8.94 1.23 -23.65
C PRO A 131 8.30 0.49 -24.82
N GLN A 132 9.08 0.31 -25.89
CA GLN A 132 8.68 -0.39 -27.10
C GLN A 132 8.32 -1.85 -26.76
N GLN A 133 7.07 -2.25 -27.02
CA GLN A 133 6.52 -3.53 -26.55
C GLN A 133 6.95 -4.74 -27.38
N ASP A 134 7.41 -4.54 -28.62
CA ASP A 134 7.77 -5.66 -29.50
C ASP A 134 8.83 -5.32 -30.55
N LYS A 135 9.59 -6.34 -30.98
CA LYS A 135 10.49 -6.22 -32.15
C LYS A 135 9.72 -5.97 -33.46
N ASN A 136 8.43 -6.30 -33.48
CA ASN A 136 7.52 -6.07 -34.61
C ASN A 136 6.99 -4.63 -34.67
N ASP A 137 7.20 -3.80 -33.63
CA ASP A 137 6.96 -2.36 -33.64
C ASP A 137 8.14 -1.56 -34.21
N ALA A 138 9.06 -2.22 -34.93
CA ALA A 138 10.18 -1.60 -35.62
C ALA A 138 9.68 -0.69 -36.75
N GLY A 139 9.30 0.55 -36.40
CA GLY A 139 8.76 1.55 -37.34
C GLY A 139 7.69 2.45 -36.72
N LYS A 140 7.07 2.03 -35.62
CA LYS A 140 6.18 2.89 -34.81
C LYS A 140 7.03 3.57 -33.73
N GLY A 141 6.87 4.88 -33.55
CA GLY A 141 7.55 5.62 -32.48
C GLY A 141 7.21 5.04 -31.10
N PRO A 142 7.96 5.42 -30.04
CA PRO A 142 7.62 4.98 -28.69
C PRO A 142 6.18 5.38 -28.36
N ARG A 143 5.41 4.44 -27.80
CA ARG A 143 4.08 4.72 -27.24
C ARG A 143 4.22 5.73 -26.11
N GLU A 144 3.13 6.31 -25.64
CA GLU A 144 3.15 7.26 -24.52
C GLU A 144 2.64 6.56 -23.25
N ALA A 145 3.22 6.89 -22.10
CA ALA A 145 2.66 6.47 -20.82
C ALA A 145 1.27 7.09 -20.69
N GLN A 146 0.32 6.31 -20.21
CA GLN A 146 -1.08 6.72 -20.05
C GLN A 146 -1.35 6.86 -18.56
N PRO A 147 -1.32 8.07 -17.99
CA PRO A 147 -1.50 8.25 -16.56
C PRO A 147 -2.92 7.89 -16.12
N TRP A 148 -3.08 7.42 -14.89
CA TRP A 148 -4.36 6.94 -14.35
C TRP A 148 -4.60 7.37 -12.91
N ALA A 149 -5.86 7.31 -12.48
CA ALA A 149 -6.26 7.52 -11.10
C ALA A 149 -7.08 6.31 -10.61
N HIS A 150 -6.81 5.84 -9.39
CA HIS A 150 -7.51 4.68 -8.82
C HIS A 150 -8.93 5.02 -8.39
N CYS A 151 -9.85 4.08 -8.58
CA CYS A 151 -11.23 4.10 -8.08
C CYS A 151 -11.35 3.19 -6.85
N TYR A 152 -11.79 3.74 -5.73
CA TYR A 152 -12.04 2.98 -4.50
C TYR A 152 -13.15 3.63 -3.69
N GLY A 153 -13.66 2.90 -2.69
CA GLY A 153 -14.57 3.41 -1.66
C GLY A 153 -13.86 3.39 -0.32
N GLY A 154 -14.60 3.46 0.78
CA GLY A 154 -14.01 3.31 2.10
C GLY A 154 -14.98 3.64 3.23
N HIS A 155 -14.70 3.09 4.42
CA HIS A 155 -15.28 3.54 5.68
C HIS A 155 -14.45 4.68 6.23
N GLN A 156 -15.07 5.86 6.33
CA GLN A 156 -14.48 7.04 6.96
C GLN A 156 -15.06 7.18 8.36
N PHE A 157 -14.21 7.19 9.39
CA PHE A 157 -14.63 7.24 10.79
C PHE A 157 -15.70 6.18 11.17
N GLY A 158 -15.60 4.99 10.56
CA GLY A 158 -16.51 3.87 10.83
C GLY A 158 -17.76 3.81 9.94
N TYR A 159 -18.02 4.82 9.11
CA TYR A 159 -19.17 4.87 8.21
C TYR A 159 -18.77 4.74 6.74
N TYR A 160 -19.46 3.91 5.98
CA TYR A 160 -19.18 3.76 4.55
C TYR A 160 -19.50 5.05 3.79
N ALA A 161 -18.49 5.63 3.14
CA ALA A 161 -18.55 6.94 2.48
C ALA A 161 -18.93 6.87 0.99
N GLY A 162 -19.24 5.68 0.47
CA GLY A 162 -19.52 5.49 -0.95
C GLY A 162 -18.25 5.56 -1.80
N GLN A 163 -18.34 6.16 -2.99
CA GLN A 163 -17.20 6.28 -3.90
C GLN A 163 -16.27 7.41 -3.45
N LEU A 164 -14.99 7.05 -3.34
CA LEU A 164 -13.85 7.93 -3.16
C LEU A 164 -13.00 7.83 -4.45
N GLY A 165 -11.75 7.41 -4.34
CA GLY A 165 -10.79 7.36 -5.44
C GLY A 165 -9.70 8.42 -5.29
N ASP A 166 -8.71 8.34 -6.17
CA ASP A 166 -7.58 9.26 -6.19
C ASP A 166 -8.03 10.66 -6.66
N GLY A 167 -8.62 11.43 -5.76
CA GLY A 167 -9.23 12.73 -6.06
C GLY A 167 -8.24 13.88 -6.29
N ARG A 168 -6.95 13.65 -6.04
CA ARG A 168 -5.85 14.60 -6.27
C ARG A 168 -4.53 13.88 -6.53
N ALA A 169 -4.61 12.61 -6.91
CA ALA A 169 -3.43 11.80 -7.15
C ALA A 169 -3.55 11.15 -8.54
N ILE A 170 -2.46 11.14 -9.29
CA ILE A 170 -2.42 10.59 -10.64
C ILE A 170 -1.14 9.79 -10.79
N SER A 171 -1.29 8.50 -11.07
CA SER A 171 -0.20 7.58 -11.36
C SER A 171 0.30 7.81 -12.77
N LEU A 172 1.61 7.99 -12.92
CA LEU A 172 2.24 8.26 -14.21
C LEU A 172 2.53 6.97 -14.98
N TYR A 173 3.20 6.04 -14.30
CA TYR A 173 3.62 4.74 -14.82
C TYR A 173 4.12 3.84 -13.70
N GLU A 174 4.31 2.56 -14.01
CA GLU A 174 5.07 1.63 -13.16
C GLU A 174 6.53 1.60 -13.61
N THR A 175 7.48 1.53 -12.69
CA THR A 175 8.89 1.20 -12.92
C THR A 175 9.23 -0.14 -12.25
N VAL A 176 10.45 -0.64 -12.45
CA VAL A 176 10.91 -1.88 -11.85
C VAL A 176 12.15 -1.59 -11.00
N ASN A 177 12.13 -2.03 -9.74
CA ASN A 177 13.35 -2.07 -8.94
C ASN A 177 14.29 -3.13 -9.56
N PRO A 178 15.46 -2.75 -10.11
CA PRO A 178 16.32 -3.69 -10.83
C PRO A 178 16.98 -4.72 -9.91
N ALA A 179 17.09 -4.44 -8.60
CA ALA A 179 17.66 -5.36 -7.63
C ALA A 179 16.68 -6.45 -7.20
N THR A 180 15.40 -6.10 -7.02
CA THR A 180 14.36 -7.04 -6.53
C THR A 180 13.45 -7.58 -7.63
N GLY A 181 13.40 -6.92 -8.79
CA GLY A 181 12.45 -7.21 -9.86
C GLY A 181 11.00 -6.84 -9.52
N GLU A 182 10.77 -6.11 -8.43
CA GLU A 182 9.44 -5.66 -8.01
C GLU A 182 8.95 -4.48 -8.86
N SER A 183 7.66 -4.46 -9.17
CA SER A 183 7.01 -3.31 -9.82
C SER A 183 6.74 -2.23 -8.78
N TRP A 184 6.99 -0.98 -9.13
CA TRP A 184 6.74 0.20 -8.30
C TRP A 184 5.95 1.23 -9.10
N GLU A 185 4.84 1.71 -8.56
CA GLU A 185 3.97 2.68 -9.21
C GLU A 185 4.30 4.10 -8.75
N LEU A 186 4.71 4.96 -9.69
CA LEU A 186 4.98 6.37 -9.45
C LEU A 186 3.69 7.17 -9.56
N GLN A 187 3.37 7.92 -8.51
CA GLN A 187 2.15 8.70 -8.40
C GLN A 187 2.45 10.13 -7.99
N LEU A 188 1.80 11.09 -8.65
CA LEU A 188 1.87 12.51 -8.32
C LEU A 188 0.67 12.90 -7.46
N LYS A 189 0.90 13.40 -6.25
CA LYS A 189 -0.14 13.95 -5.38
C LYS A 189 -0.13 15.47 -5.46
N GLY A 190 -1.29 16.07 -5.72
CA GLY A 190 -1.46 17.49 -6.04
C GLY A 190 -1.47 17.80 -7.54
N ALA A 191 -1.62 16.77 -8.39
CA ALA A 191 -1.46 16.86 -9.84
C ALA A 191 -2.67 17.41 -10.60
N GLY A 192 -3.72 17.86 -9.92
CA GLY A 192 -4.95 18.37 -10.53
C GLY A 192 -6.14 17.44 -10.33
N LYS A 193 -7.26 17.78 -10.98
CA LYS A 193 -8.53 17.07 -10.82
C LYS A 193 -8.55 15.74 -11.55
N THR A 194 -9.36 14.85 -11.00
CA THR A 194 -9.65 13.53 -11.53
C THR A 194 -11.16 13.28 -11.46
N PRO A 195 -11.66 12.18 -12.03
CA PRO A 195 -13.05 11.75 -11.84
C PRO A 195 -13.46 11.61 -10.36
N TYR A 196 -12.47 11.50 -9.47
CA TYR A 196 -12.63 11.19 -8.06
C TYR A 196 -12.47 12.42 -7.15
N SER A 197 -12.23 13.62 -7.70
CA SER A 197 -12.01 14.83 -6.89
C SER A 197 -13.24 15.26 -6.08
N ARG A 198 -14.42 14.73 -6.39
CA ARG A 198 -15.70 15.12 -5.78
C ARG A 198 -15.89 16.63 -5.88
N PHE A 199 -15.77 17.35 -4.77
CA PHE A 199 -15.92 18.81 -4.69
C PHE A 199 -14.57 19.53 -4.54
N ALA A 200 -13.46 18.80 -4.44
CA ALA A 200 -12.13 19.35 -4.21
C ALA A 200 -11.48 19.89 -5.49
N ASP A 201 -10.44 20.70 -5.31
CA ASP A 201 -9.68 21.34 -6.38
C ASP A 201 -8.66 20.44 -7.09
N GLY A 202 -8.30 19.31 -6.50
CA GLY A 202 -7.28 18.40 -7.05
C GLY A 202 -5.83 18.79 -6.72
N TYR A 203 -5.62 19.85 -5.94
CA TYR A 203 -4.29 20.35 -5.60
C TYR A 203 -3.86 19.99 -4.16
N ALA A 204 -2.54 20.03 -3.92
CA ALA A 204 -1.94 19.92 -2.60
C ALA A 204 -1.19 21.21 -2.25
N VAL A 205 -1.11 21.51 -0.96
CA VAL A 205 -0.40 22.70 -0.44
C VAL A 205 0.99 22.31 0.04
N LEU A 206 1.93 23.26 -0.04
CA LEU A 206 3.33 23.04 0.26
C LEU A 206 3.57 22.49 1.68
N ARG A 207 2.86 22.99 2.71
CA ARG A 207 3.02 22.49 4.09
C ARG A 207 2.70 20.99 4.21
N SER A 208 1.62 20.52 3.58
CA SER A 208 1.20 19.13 3.67
C SER A 208 2.13 18.24 2.85
N SER A 209 2.59 18.75 1.70
CA SER A 209 3.53 18.05 0.83
C SER A 209 4.89 17.86 1.50
N ILE A 210 5.42 18.88 2.19
CA ILE A 210 6.66 18.76 2.97
C ILE A 210 6.52 17.71 4.06
N ARG A 211 5.41 17.74 4.81
CA ARG A 211 5.13 16.76 5.87
C ARG A 211 5.06 15.33 5.35
N GLU A 212 4.35 15.08 4.25
CA GLU A 212 4.29 13.76 3.61
C GLU A 212 5.65 13.32 3.08
N TYR A 213 6.38 14.21 2.39
CA TYR A 213 7.72 13.91 1.85
C TYR A 213 8.69 13.46 2.94
N LEU A 214 8.77 14.21 4.05
CA LEU A 214 9.67 13.91 5.16
C LEU A 214 9.23 12.68 5.96
N CYS A 215 7.93 12.58 6.29
CA CYS A 215 7.46 11.52 7.16
C CYS A 215 7.47 10.15 6.49
N ALA A 216 7.18 10.07 5.19
CA ALA A 216 7.28 8.83 4.43
C ALA A 216 8.68 8.21 4.53
N GLU A 217 9.73 9.04 4.40
CA GLU A 217 11.12 8.58 4.49
C GLU A 217 11.57 8.36 5.93
N ALA A 218 11.08 9.15 6.89
CA ALA A 218 11.36 8.93 8.32
C ALA A 218 10.81 7.58 8.81
N VAL A 219 9.54 7.28 8.51
CA VAL A 219 8.89 6.00 8.86
C VAL A 219 9.62 4.82 8.20
N ALA A 220 9.97 4.94 6.91
CA ALA A 220 10.74 3.92 6.21
C ALA A 220 12.13 3.68 6.84
N THR A 221 12.84 4.76 7.21
CA THR A 221 14.18 4.68 7.83
C THR A 221 14.11 4.11 9.26
N LEU A 222 12.99 4.31 9.95
CA LEU A 222 12.70 3.70 11.26
C LEU A 222 12.22 2.24 11.16
N ASN A 223 12.47 1.56 10.03
CA ASN A 223 12.12 0.17 9.79
C ASN A 223 10.63 -0.13 9.95
N VAL A 224 9.78 0.79 9.50
CA VAL A 224 8.34 0.58 9.34
C VAL A 224 7.99 0.71 7.87
N ALA A 225 7.23 -0.27 7.35
CA ALA A 225 6.85 -0.31 5.95
C ALA A 225 6.01 0.93 5.58
N SER A 226 6.38 1.60 4.48
CA SER A 226 5.80 2.88 4.07
C SER A 226 5.83 3.03 2.55
N SER A 227 4.89 3.81 1.99
CA SER A 227 5.13 4.44 0.69
C SER A 227 6.36 5.34 0.76
N ARG A 228 7.04 5.55 -0.36
CA ARG A 228 8.28 6.32 -0.43
C ARG A 228 8.06 7.63 -1.18
N SER A 229 8.90 8.63 -0.92
CA SER A 229 8.84 9.94 -1.57
C SER A 229 10.08 10.17 -2.43
N LEU A 230 9.89 10.28 -3.74
CA LEU A 230 10.95 10.46 -4.73
C LEU A 230 11.32 11.93 -4.92
N ALA A 231 10.32 12.80 -5.01
CA ALA A 231 10.53 14.22 -5.28
C ALA A 231 9.42 15.08 -4.67
N ILE A 232 9.74 16.33 -4.38
CA ILE A 232 8.77 17.36 -4.01
C ILE A 232 9.05 18.64 -4.80
N LEU A 233 8.00 19.24 -5.33
CA LEU A 233 8.03 20.45 -6.13
C LEU A 233 7.11 21.51 -5.54
N SER A 234 7.52 22.78 -5.63
CA SER A 234 6.63 23.92 -5.42
C SER A 234 6.03 24.32 -6.76
N THR A 235 4.77 24.77 -6.77
CA THR A 235 4.11 25.34 -7.96
C THR A 235 3.74 26.80 -7.70
N GLU A 236 3.50 27.59 -8.76
CA GLU A 236 3.00 28.97 -8.62
C GLU A 236 1.50 29.03 -8.28
N THR A 237 0.79 27.91 -8.35
CA THR A 237 -0.64 27.83 -8.08
C THR A 237 -0.92 28.19 -6.62
N MET A 238 -1.71 29.23 -6.38
CA MET A 238 -2.21 29.55 -5.05
C MET A 238 -3.46 28.72 -4.76
N VAL A 239 -3.39 27.91 -3.71
CA VAL A 239 -4.40 26.93 -3.34
C VAL A 239 -5.13 27.43 -2.10
N VAL A 240 -6.44 27.58 -2.19
CA VAL A 240 -7.25 28.13 -1.09
C VAL A 240 -7.59 27.03 -0.07
N ARG A 241 -7.27 27.27 1.20
CA ARG A 241 -7.63 26.47 2.37
C ARG A 241 -8.29 27.36 3.43
N GLU A 242 -8.64 26.80 4.59
CA GLU A 242 -9.37 27.51 5.66
C GLU A 242 -8.67 28.80 6.11
N GLU A 243 -7.33 28.80 6.19
CA GLU A 243 -6.52 29.94 6.63
C GLU A 243 -6.16 30.93 5.49
N GLY A 244 -6.64 30.68 4.27
CA GLY A 244 -6.38 31.52 3.10
C GLY A 244 -5.62 30.81 1.99
N GLY A 245 -4.94 31.59 1.14
CA GLY A 245 -4.16 31.07 0.02
C GLY A 245 -2.80 30.56 0.46
N GLU A 246 -2.49 29.30 0.14
CA GLU A 246 -1.19 28.67 0.36
C GLU A 246 -0.50 28.32 -0.96
N PRO A 247 0.84 28.29 -1.03
CA PRO A 247 1.57 27.81 -2.20
C PRO A 247 1.22 26.36 -2.52
N GLY A 248 0.95 26.08 -3.79
CA GLY A 248 0.73 24.75 -4.31
C GLY A 248 2.00 23.91 -4.35
N SER A 249 1.84 22.60 -4.32
CA SER A 249 2.95 21.66 -4.35
C SER A 249 2.52 20.31 -4.93
N ILE A 250 3.48 19.62 -5.53
CA ILE A 250 3.33 18.23 -5.98
C ILE A 250 4.37 17.36 -5.30
N VAL A 251 3.93 16.23 -4.76
CA VAL A 251 4.82 15.16 -4.27
C VAL A 251 4.77 13.99 -5.23
N CYS A 252 5.93 13.57 -5.72
CA CYS A 252 6.09 12.30 -6.42
C CYS A 252 6.33 11.21 -5.39
N ARG A 253 5.32 10.39 -5.17
CA ARG A 253 5.31 9.27 -4.24
C ARG A 253 5.36 7.94 -5.00
N VAL A 254 5.92 6.91 -4.38
CA VAL A 254 6.14 5.61 -5.02
C VAL A 254 5.79 4.48 -4.06
N ALA A 255 5.10 3.46 -4.55
CA ALA A 255 4.81 2.24 -3.78
C ALA A 255 4.71 1.02 -4.71
N PRO A 256 4.97 -0.21 -4.23
CA PRO A 256 4.77 -1.42 -5.03
C PRO A 256 3.32 -1.65 -5.51
N SER A 257 2.35 -1.11 -4.76
CA SER A 257 0.94 -1.06 -5.13
C SER A 257 0.22 0.03 -4.31
N TRP A 258 -0.72 0.73 -4.94
CA TRP A 258 -1.63 1.68 -4.30
C TRP A 258 -3.02 1.10 -4.01
N ILE A 259 -3.19 -0.23 -4.14
CA ILE A 259 -4.44 -0.91 -3.79
C ILE A 259 -4.67 -0.82 -2.28
N ARG A 260 -5.90 -0.48 -1.90
CA ARG A 260 -6.34 -0.24 -0.53
C ARG A 260 -7.42 -1.24 -0.13
N PHE A 261 -7.78 -1.33 1.15
CA PHE A 261 -8.95 -2.12 1.55
C PHE A 261 -10.22 -1.56 0.89
N GLY A 262 -10.32 -0.23 0.82
CA GLY A 262 -11.37 0.48 0.10
C GLY A 262 -11.53 0.11 -1.39
N SER A 263 -10.48 -0.39 -2.04
CA SER A 263 -10.53 -0.87 -3.43
C SER A 263 -11.40 -2.12 -3.58
N PHE A 264 -11.54 -2.93 -2.52
CA PHE A 264 -12.43 -4.09 -2.50
C PHE A 264 -13.85 -3.69 -2.08
N GLU A 265 -13.96 -2.80 -1.11
CA GLU A 265 -15.25 -2.38 -0.54
C GLU A 265 -16.16 -1.75 -1.59
N ILE A 266 -15.61 -0.97 -2.53
CA ILE A 266 -16.44 -0.35 -3.59
C ILE A 266 -17.20 -1.39 -4.42
N PHE A 267 -16.58 -2.52 -4.74
CA PHE A 267 -17.22 -3.60 -5.49
C PHE A 267 -18.18 -4.40 -4.61
N HIS A 268 -17.79 -4.68 -3.37
CA HIS A 268 -18.66 -5.37 -2.40
C HIS A 268 -19.99 -4.63 -2.20
N TYR A 269 -19.95 -3.33 -1.87
CA TYR A 269 -21.16 -2.54 -1.64
C TYR A 269 -21.99 -2.30 -2.90
N ARG A 270 -21.39 -2.44 -4.09
CA ARG A 270 -22.10 -2.41 -5.38
C ARG A 270 -22.60 -3.77 -5.84
N LYS A 271 -22.30 -4.84 -5.09
CA LYS A 271 -22.57 -6.24 -5.45
C LYS A 271 -21.90 -6.66 -6.77
N ASP A 272 -20.80 -6.01 -7.12
CA ASP A 272 -20.00 -6.30 -8.32
C ASP A 272 -19.01 -7.43 -8.02
N ARG A 273 -19.53 -8.65 -7.98
CA ARG A 273 -18.77 -9.87 -7.64
C ARG A 273 -17.68 -10.18 -8.67
N THR A 274 -17.94 -9.84 -9.94
CA THR A 274 -17.00 -10.09 -11.05
C THR A 274 -15.73 -9.27 -10.88
N ASN A 275 -15.85 -7.96 -10.71
CA ASN A 275 -14.67 -7.10 -10.58
C ASN A 275 -14.01 -7.23 -9.21
N LEU A 276 -14.78 -7.53 -8.16
CA LEU A 276 -14.24 -7.92 -6.86
C LEU A 276 -13.30 -9.14 -6.97
N ARG A 277 -13.76 -10.22 -7.63
CA ARG A 277 -12.93 -11.41 -7.86
C ARG A 277 -11.71 -11.08 -8.71
N ARG A 278 -11.88 -10.33 -9.81
CA ARG A 278 -10.77 -9.92 -10.69
C ARG A 278 -9.70 -9.11 -9.94
N LEU A 279 -10.11 -8.20 -9.06
CA LEU A 279 -9.19 -7.45 -8.19
C LEU A 279 -8.47 -8.38 -7.21
N ALA A 280 -9.20 -9.29 -6.55
CA ALA A 280 -8.61 -10.25 -5.62
C ALA A 280 -7.62 -11.20 -6.32
N GLU A 281 -7.95 -11.62 -7.54
CA GLU A 281 -7.08 -12.44 -8.36
C GLU A 281 -5.80 -11.69 -8.72
N TYR A 282 -5.91 -10.44 -9.19
CA TYR A 282 -4.77 -9.57 -9.44
C TYR A 282 -3.88 -9.40 -8.20
N VAL A 283 -4.47 -9.18 -7.02
CA VAL A 283 -3.68 -9.04 -5.79
C VAL A 283 -2.96 -10.34 -5.44
N CYS A 284 -3.58 -11.50 -5.62
CA CYS A 284 -2.91 -12.78 -5.43
C CYS A 284 -1.77 -12.97 -6.46
N ASP A 285 -2.03 -12.79 -7.75
CA ASP A 285 -1.10 -13.17 -8.83
C ASP A 285 0.03 -12.15 -9.01
N GLU A 286 -0.30 -10.86 -8.97
CA GLU A 286 0.62 -9.79 -9.33
C GLU A 286 1.23 -9.14 -8.11
N VAL A 287 0.43 -8.86 -7.07
CA VAL A 287 0.91 -8.14 -5.87
C VAL A 287 1.65 -9.09 -4.93
N TYR A 288 1.05 -10.23 -4.59
CA TYR A 288 1.64 -11.22 -3.68
C TYR A 288 2.36 -12.37 -4.39
N LYS A 289 2.14 -12.55 -5.70
CA LYS A 289 2.71 -13.65 -6.51
C LYS A 289 2.46 -15.02 -5.87
N LEU A 290 1.25 -15.23 -5.38
CA LEU A 290 0.81 -16.49 -4.78
C LEU A 290 0.73 -17.59 -5.86
N PRO A 291 1.23 -18.81 -5.58
CA PRO A 291 1.05 -19.95 -6.46
C PRO A 291 -0.43 -20.23 -6.76
N ARG A 292 -0.71 -20.66 -7.98
CA ARG A 292 -2.04 -21.16 -8.37
C ARG A 292 -2.07 -22.68 -8.22
N ASP A 293 -3.07 -23.20 -7.54
CA ASP A 293 -3.52 -24.60 -7.60
C ASP A 293 -2.48 -25.71 -7.30
N ASP A 294 -1.35 -25.37 -6.67
CA ASP A 294 -0.36 -26.35 -6.18
C ASP A 294 -0.13 -26.20 -4.66
N PRO A 295 -0.62 -27.16 -3.83
CA PRO A 295 -0.42 -27.15 -2.39
C PRO A 295 1.06 -27.19 -1.95
N GLN A 296 1.94 -27.83 -2.72
CA GLN A 296 3.38 -27.90 -2.42
C GLN A 296 4.06 -26.57 -2.69
N GLU A 297 3.74 -25.92 -3.81
CA GLU A 297 4.24 -24.57 -4.10
C GLU A 297 3.71 -23.57 -3.08
N MET A 298 2.45 -23.66 -2.68
CA MET A 298 1.86 -22.79 -1.65
C MET A 298 2.51 -23.00 -0.26
N ALA A 299 2.81 -24.26 0.10
CA ALA A 299 3.54 -24.57 1.32
C ALA A 299 4.97 -24.01 1.28
N SER A 300 5.66 -24.18 0.15
CA SER A 300 7.01 -23.63 -0.08
C SER A 300 7.02 -22.10 -0.05
N PHE A 301 6.05 -21.45 -0.68
CA PHE A 301 5.85 -20.00 -0.62
C PHE A 301 5.66 -19.56 0.83
N THR A 302 4.80 -20.24 1.59
CA THR A 302 4.58 -19.87 2.98
C THR A 302 5.84 -20.05 3.81
N GLU A 303 6.57 -21.15 3.63
CA GLU A 303 7.81 -21.37 4.38
C GLU A 303 8.84 -20.28 4.08
N LYS A 304 9.02 -19.91 2.80
CA LYS A 304 9.88 -18.79 2.41
C LYS A 304 9.41 -17.46 2.99
N PHE A 305 8.12 -17.18 2.93
CA PHE A 305 7.54 -15.98 3.54
C PHE A 305 7.77 -15.98 5.05
N ARG A 306 7.59 -17.12 5.71
CA ARG A 306 7.84 -17.26 7.12
C ARG A 306 9.31 -16.98 7.41
N GLN A 307 10.25 -17.65 6.74
CA GLN A 307 11.69 -17.46 6.88
C GLN A 307 12.15 -16.02 6.62
N ALA A 308 11.68 -15.40 5.55
CA ALA A 308 11.99 -14.01 5.20
C ALA A 308 11.51 -13.02 6.27
N ASN A 309 10.49 -13.39 7.05
CA ASN A 309 9.95 -12.58 8.14
C ASN A 309 10.18 -13.22 9.54
N LEU A 310 10.98 -14.30 9.62
CA LEU A 310 11.37 -15.05 10.83
C LEU A 310 12.86 -14.88 11.16
N ALA A 311 13.51 -13.83 10.64
CA ALA A 311 14.76 -13.35 11.24
C ALA A 311 14.59 -12.92 12.73
N THR A 312 13.40 -13.15 13.30
CA THR A 312 12.96 -12.89 14.66
C THR A 312 12.09 -14.03 15.22
N SER A 313 12.65 -15.25 15.43
CA SER A 313 12.28 -16.23 16.51
C SER A 313 12.64 -17.69 16.19
N PRO A 314 13.22 -18.45 17.14
CA PRO A 314 13.16 -19.91 17.18
C PRO A 314 11.79 -20.41 17.67
N GLU A 315 11.45 -21.63 17.28
CA GLU A 315 10.24 -22.38 17.65
C GLU A 315 10.22 -22.72 19.15
N GLU A 316 9.03 -22.63 19.77
CA GLU A 316 8.58 -23.19 21.07
C GLU A 316 7.93 -22.14 21.98
N ALA A 317 6.70 -21.75 21.66
CA ALA A 317 5.80 -21.08 22.62
C ALA A 317 4.36 -21.54 22.35
N SER A 318 4.10 -22.84 22.55
CA SER A 318 2.74 -23.41 22.51
C SER A 318 2.24 -23.78 23.92
N GLY A 319 2.58 -22.95 24.91
CA GLY A 319 1.99 -22.98 26.24
C GLY A 319 1.59 -21.56 26.60
N GLU A 320 0.33 -21.39 27.03
CA GLU A 320 -0.11 -20.22 27.82
C GLU A 320 -0.53 -18.94 27.06
N LEU A 321 -1.63 -19.04 26.32
CA LEU A 321 -2.59 -17.95 26.13
C LEU A 321 -3.91 -18.31 26.83
N LYS A 322 -3.92 -18.37 28.17
CA LYS A 322 -5.13 -18.62 28.97
C LYS A 322 -5.57 -17.48 29.89
N HIS A 323 -4.90 -16.32 29.90
CA HIS A 323 -5.19 -15.29 30.92
C HIS A 323 -5.45 -13.86 30.43
N VAL A 324 -5.84 -13.62 29.17
CA VAL A 324 -6.23 -12.26 28.70
C VAL A 324 -7.67 -12.17 28.15
N SER A 325 -8.53 -13.14 28.42
CA SER A 325 -9.98 -13.02 28.14
C SER A 325 -10.81 -13.19 29.42
N ALA A 326 -10.79 -12.18 30.28
CA ALA A 326 -11.75 -12.06 31.38
C ALA A 326 -12.73 -10.92 31.09
N ALA A 327 -13.71 -11.20 30.22
CA ALA A 327 -15.01 -10.53 30.17
C ALA A 327 -15.91 -11.22 29.14
N VAL A 328 -16.31 -12.47 29.37
CA VAL A 328 -17.64 -13.07 29.03
C VAL A 328 -17.65 -14.44 29.73
N ASP A 329 -18.36 -14.56 30.85
CA ASP A 329 -18.56 -15.83 31.56
C ASP A 329 -19.63 -16.70 30.89
N GLY A 330 -19.41 -18.02 30.94
CA GLY A 330 -20.35 -19.07 30.55
C GLY A 330 -19.67 -20.44 30.46
N GLU A 331 -19.49 -21.09 31.61
CA GLU A 331 -18.87 -22.42 31.77
C GLU A 331 -19.63 -23.54 31.03
N THR A 332 -18.89 -24.48 30.41
CA THR A 332 -19.21 -25.92 30.44
C THR A 332 -17.94 -26.76 30.25
N GLU A 333 -17.77 -27.73 31.15
CA GLU A 333 -16.70 -28.73 31.18
C GLU A 333 -16.87 -29.82 30.11
N GLY A 334 -15.75 -30.36 29.61
CA GLY A 334 -15.71 -31.57 28.79
C GLY A 334 -14.51 -31.59 27.85
N ALA A 335 -13.37 -32.08 28.31
CA ALA A 335 -12.15 -32.22 27.50
C ALA A 335 -12.30 -33.31 26.42
N PRO A 336 -11.85 -33.06 25.18
CA PRO A 336 -11.33 -34.09 24.32
C PRO A 336 -9.80 -34.04 24.25
N THR A 337 -9.25 -35.22 24.39
CA THR A 337 -7.87 -35.67 24.21
C THR A 337 -7.26 -35.29 22.86
N ALA A 338 -5.92 -35.13 22.88
CA ALA A 338 -5.00 -35.10 21.73
C ALA A 338 -5.29 -34.01 20.69
N ILE A 339 -4.59 -32.88 20.81
CA ILE A 339 -4.53 -31.84 19.78
C ILE A 339 -3.89 -32.46 18.54
N GLU A 340 -4.71 -32.96 17.62
CA GLU A 340 -4.30 -33.14 16.23
C GLU A 340 -3.78 -31.79 15.73
N ARG A 341 -2.54 -31.78 15.24
CA ARG A 341 -1.96 -30.62 14.54
C ARG A 341 -2.91 -30.25 13.40
N PRO A 342 -3.32 -28.97 13.23
CA PRO A 342 -4.21 -28.61 12.14
C PRO A 342 -3.58 -28.98 10.79
N LYS A 343 -4.22 -29.92 10.08
CA LYS A 343 -3.93 -30.21 8.67
C LYS A 343 -4.18 -28.92 7.88
N ALA A 344 -3.11 -28.37 7.30
CA ALA A 344 -3.05 -27.26 6.32
C ALA A 344 -3.87 -26.00 6.66
N LEU A 345 -3.19 -24.92 7.09
CA LEU A 345 -3.80 -23.58 7.24
C LEU A 345 -4.16 -22.91 5.89
N TYR A 346 -4.17 -23.64 4.78
CA TYR A 346 -4.48 -23.10 3.45
C TYR A 346 -5.68 -23.84 2.89
N ARG A 347 -6.80 -23.13 2.77
CA ARG A 347 -7.99 -23.65 2.08
C ARG A 347 -8.10 -23.14 0.65
N ASN A 348 -7.55 -21.95 0.35
CA ASN A 348 -7.28 -21.44 -1.00
C ASN A 348 -6.37 -20.19 -0.99
N ARG A 349 -6.04 -19.68 -2.19
CA ARG A 349 -5.23 -18.47 -2.41
C ARG A 349 -5.78 -17.19 -1.79
N PHE A 350 -7.10 -17.03 -1.69
CA PHE A 350 -7.71 -15.80 -1.14
C PHE A 350 -7.60 -15.76 0.39
N ALA A 351 -7.77 -16.91 1.06
CA ALA A 351 -7.47 -17.04 2.48
C ALA A 351 -5.98 -16.74 2.74
N LYS A 352 -5.08 -17.26 1.88
CA LYS A 352 -3.65 -16.97 1.98
C LYS A 352 -3.34 -15.48 1.78
N MET A 353 -3.93 -14.86 0.77
CA MET A 353 -3.81 -13.41 0.54
C MET A 353 -4.24 -12.63 1.79
N PHE A 354 -5.39 -12.97 2.38
CA PHE A 354 -5.87 -12.31 3.59
C PHE A 354 -4.93 -12.52 4.80
N GLU A 355 -4.36 -13.72 4.96
CA GLU A 355 -3.32 -14.01 5.95
C GLU A 355 -2.10 -13.10 5.79
N GLN A 356 -1.62 -12.91 4.56
CA GLN A 356 -0.49 -12.01 4.26
C GLN A 356 -0.81 -10.55 4.58
N VAL A 357 -2.02 -10.11 4.25
CA VAL A 357 -2.49 -8.75 4.56
C VAL A 357 -2.56 -8.54 6.07
N ALA A 358 -3.13 -9.51 6.81
CA ALA A 358 -3.23 -9.46 8.27
C ALA A 358 -1.84 -9.40 8.93
N TYR A 359 -0.92 -10.27 8.51
CA TYR A 359 0.47 -10.28 8.96
C TYR A 359 1.15 -8.93 8.76
N ARG A 360 1.13 -8.40 7.54
CA ARG A 360 1.81 -7.13 7.22
C ARG A 360 1.18 -5.95 7.93
N THR A 361 -0.15 -5.95 8.11
CA THR A 361 -0.84 -4.93 8.89
C THR A 361 -0.44 -4.97 10.37
N ALA A 362 -0.24 -6.17 10.93
CA ALA A 362 0.25 -6.33 12.30
C ALA A 362 1.67 -5.79 12.48
N ILE A 363 2.60 -6.14 11.59
CA ILE A 363 3.98 -5.63 11.60
C ILE A 363 4.05 -4.11 11.41
N MET A 364 3.19 -3.57 10.55
CA MET A 364 3.11 -2.12 10.33
C MET A 364 2.67 -1.40 11.62
N VAL A 365 1.58 -1.85 12.24
CA VAL A 365 1.02 -1.16 13.41
C VAL A 365 1.85 -1.41 14.67
N SER A 366 2.47 -2.57 14.87
CA SER A 366 3.46 -2.76 15.95
C SER A 366 4.66 -1.83 15.79
N GLY A 367 5.10 -1.61 14.54
CA GLY A 367 6.08 -0.59 14.20
C GLY A 367 5.64 0.81 14.62
N TRP A 368 4.41 1.22 14.27
CA TRP A 368 3.86 2.51 14.71
C TRP A 368 3.85 2.67 16.22
N GLN A 369 3.41 1.64 16.95
CA GLN A 369 3.36 1.67 18.41
C GLN A 369 4.77 1.78 19.02
N ALA A 370 5.76 1.07 18.47
CA ALA A 370 7.13 1.08 19.01
C ALA A 370 7.85 2.42 18.81
N ILE A 371 7.54 3.12 17.70
CA ILE A 371 8.16 4.41 17.37
C ILE A 371 7.31 5.61 17.77
N GLY A 372 6.17 5.41 18.45
CA GLY A 372 5.31 6.52 18.87
C GLY A 372 4.64 7.24 17.70
N PHE A 373 4.42 6.57 16.57
CA PHE A 373 3.76 7.17 15.41
C PHE A 373 2.24 7.06 15.52
N CYS A 374 1.55 8.19 15.39
CA CYS A 374 0.09 8.30 15.34
C CYS A 374 -0.36 8.77 13.95
N HIS A 375 -1.06 7.92 13.22
CA HIS A 375 -1.48 8.18 11.83
C HIS A 375 -2.61 9.21 11.72
N GLY A 376 -3.59 9.16 12.62
CA GLY A 376 -4.69 10.12 12.72
C GLY A 376 -5.87 9.97 11.75
N VAL A 377 -5.75 9.17 10.68
CA VAL A 377 -6.83 8.93 9.71
C VAL A 377 -6.76 7.49 9.17
N MET A 378 -7.09 6.52 10.01
CA MET A 378 -7.04 5.09 9.66
C MET A 378 -8.36 4.61 9.05
N ASN A 379 -8.86 5.35 8.06
CA ASN A 379 -9.98 4.91 7.25
C ASN A 379 -9.57 3.70 6.40
N THR A 380 -10.51 2.85 5.96
CA THR A 380 -10.17 1.67 5.14
C THR A 380 -9.61 2.03 3.77
N ASP A 381 -9.90 3.22 3.23
CA ASP A 381 -9.25 3.76 2.04
C ASP A 381 -7.78 4.15 2.27
N ASN A 382 -7.33 4.30 3.51
CA ASN A 382 -5.92 4.56 3.87
C ASN A 382 -5.18 3.30 4.35
N MET A 383 -5.82 2.12 4.27
CA MET A 383 -5.17 0.85 4.61
C MET A 383 -4.63 0.20 3.34
N SER A 384 -3.30 0.17 3.19
CA SER A 384 -2.63 -0.49 2.08
C SER A 384 -2.86 -2.01 2.12
N ILE A 385 -3.13 -2.61 0.95
CA ILE A 385 -3.20 -4.07 0.84
C ILE A 385 -1.86 -4.77 1.15
N LEU A 386 -0.75 -4.03 1.16
CA LEU A 386 0.60 -4.52 1.44
C LEU A 386 1.07 -4.23 2.87
N GLY A 387 0.23 -3.63 3.73
CA GLY A 387 0.64 -3.19 5.07
C GLY A 387 1.70 -2.08 5.03
N LEU A 388 1.58 -1.16 4.07
CA LEU A 388 2.39 0.07 4.00
C LEU A 388 1.67 1.21 4.72
N THR A 389 2.44 2.04 5.42
CA THR A 389 2.01 3.37 5.87
C THR A 389 1.82 4.26 4.63
N ILE A 390 0.60 4.75 4.41
CA ILE A 390 0.24 5.56 3.24
C ILE A 390 -0.63 6.74 3.66
N ASP A 391 -0.75 7.75 2.79
CA ASP A 391 -1.63 8.92 2.98
C ASP A 391 -1.40 9.68 4.31
N TYR A 392 -0.17 10.19 4.43
CA TYR A 392 0.28 11.12 5.46
C TYR A 392 -0.54 12.42 5.46
N GLY A 393 -1.41 12.56 6.46
CA GLY A 393 -2.23 13.76 6.69
C GLY A 393 -1.91 14.40 8.04
N PRO A 394 -2.86 14.39 9.00
CA PRO A 394 -2.66 14.91 10.34
C PRO A 394 -1.92 13.91 11.24
N PHE A 395 -0.85 13.28 10.75
CA PHE A 395 -0.04 12.38 11.56
C PHE A 395 0.77 13.16 12.61
N ALA A 396 1.28 12.48 13.62
CA ALA A 396 2.33 13.00 14.49
C ALA A 396 3.15 11.87 15.08
N PHE A 397 4.39 12.16 15.46
CA PHE A 397 5.12 11.36 16.43
C PHE A 397 4.78 11.88 17.83
N LEU A 398 4.73 10.98 18.82
CA LEU A 398 4.60 11.37 20.22
C LEU A 398 5.83 12.18 20.62
N ASP A 399 5.61 13.38 21.17
CA ASP A 399 6.65 14.05 21.95
C ASP A 399 6.69 13.37 23.34
N LYS A 400 5.66 13.61 24.15
CA LYS A 400 5.44 12.90 25.42
C LYS A 400 4.69 11.59 25.18
N TYR A 401 4.97 10.57 26.00
CA TYR A 401 4.13 9.38 26.00
C TYR A 401 2.74 9.72 26.55
N ASP A 402 1.74 9.70 25.68
CA ASP A 402 0.32 9.79 26.01
C ASP A 402 -0.41 8.72 25.18
N PRO A 403 -0.90 7.63 25.81
CA PRO A 403 -1.58 6.57 25.09
C PRO A 403 -2.90 7.05 24.46
N THR A 404 -3.51 8.10 25.01
CA THR A 404 -4.78 8.67 24.56
C THR A 404 -4.61 9.75 23.50
N PHE A 405 -3.37 10.10 23.13
CA PHE A 405 -3.06 11.20 22.22
C PHE A 405 -3.80 11.10 20.88
N ILE A 406 -4.40 12.23 20.47
CA ILE A 406 -5.15 12.39 19.22
C ILE A 406 -4.43 13.43 18.35
N CYS A 407 -3.75 12.98 17.30
CA CYS A 407 -3.04 13.89 16.39
C CYS A 407 -3.95 14.62 15.39
N ASN A 408 -5.17 14.12 15.17
CA ASN A 408 -6.13 14.69 14.24
C ASN A 408 -7.17 15.57 14.95
N HIS A 409 -7.12 16.88 14.72
CA HIS A 409 -8.08 17.84 15.28
C HIS A 409 -9.55 17.59 14.88
N SER A 410 -9.80 16.83 13.80
CA SER A 410 -11.14 16.44 13.38
C SER A 410 -11.65 15.16 14.07
N ASP A 411 -10.80 14.43 14.79
CA ASP A 411 -11.14 13.19 15.50
C ASP A 411 -11.57 13.49 16.94
N SER A 412 -12.73 14.10 17.11
CA SER A 412 -13.24 14.52 18.42
C SER A 412 -13.55 13.36 19.38
N GLU A 413 -13.72 12.15 18.86
CA GLU A 413 -14.04 10.94 19.64
C GLU A 413 -12.80 10.10 19.95
N GLY A 414 -11.63 10.48 19.46
CA GLY A 414 -10.38 9.74 19.66
C GLY A 414 -10.38 8.35 19.02
N ARG A 415 -11.13 8.18 17.93
CA ARG A 415 -11.23 6.91 17.19
C ARG A 415 -9.86 6.43 16.73
N TYR A 416 -9.00 7.35 16.32
CA TYR A 416 -7.66 7.11 15.80
C TYR A 416 -6.57 7.59 16.77
N SER A 417 -6.86 7.66 18.07
CA SER A 417 -5.87 7.91 19.11
C SER A 417 -4.77 6.84 19.09
N PHE A 418 -3.59 7.19 19.64
CA PHE A 418 -2.40 6.35 19.57
C PHE A 418 -2.63 4.90 20.04
N GLN A 419 -3.27 4.70 21.19
CA GLN A 419 -3.60 3.36 21.73
C GLN A 419 -4.64 2.59 20.91
N GLN A 420 -5.51 3.29 20.16
CA GLN A 420 -6.60 2.64 19.42
C GLN A 420 -6.13 2.05 18.09
N GLN A 421 -4.96 2.46 17.57
CA GLN A 421 -4.49 2.07 16.24
C GLN A 421 -4.47 0.55 16.00
N PRO A 422 -4.00 -0.32 16.92
CA PRO A 422 -4.05 -1.77 16.73
C PRO A 422 -5.49 -2.30 16.62
N GLY A 423 -6.40 -1.81 17.47
CA GLY A 423 -7.83 -2.18 17.44
C GLY A 423 -8.53 -1.73 16.17
N ILE A 424 -8.20 -0.54 15.67
CA ILE A 424 -8.72 -0.02 14.40
C ILE A 424 -8.18 -0.81 13.20
N CYS A 425 -6.91 -1.19 13.20
CA CYS A 425 -6.36 -2.09 12.17
C CYS A 425 -7.13 -3.41 12.12
N LEU A 426 -7.43 -4.00 13.27
CA LEU A 426 -8.23 -5.21 13.36
C LEU A 426 -9.67 -5.00 12.82
N TRP A 427 -10.30 -3.88 13.16
CA TRP A 427 -11.63 -3.53 12.63
C TRP A 427 -11.60 -3.36 11.10
N ASN A 428 -10.59 -2.67 10.57
CA ASN A 428 -10.39 -2.47 9.13
C ASN A 428 -10.13 -3.81 8.40
N LEU A 429 -9.34 -4.71 8.98
CA LEU A 429 -9.17 -6.07 8.44
C LEU A 429 -10.50 -6.84 8.43
N GLY A 430 -11.34 -6.66 9.45
CA GLY A 430 -12.69 -7.19 9.47
C GLY A 430 -13.54 -6.65 8.30
N ARG A 431 -13.44 -5.36 7.97
CA ARG A 431 -14.12 -4.78 6.80
C ARG A 431 -13.63 -5.41 5.49
N LEU A 432 -12.31 -5.59 5.33
CA LEU A 432 -11.74 -6.28 4.17
C LEU A 432 -12.24 -7.73 4.09
N ALA A 433 -12.25 -8.46 5.21
CA ALA A 433 -12.69 -9.84 5.26
C ALA A 433 -14.14 -10.01 4.78
N LEU A 434 -15.04 -9.09 5.15
CA LEU A 434 -16.43 -9.06 4.64
C LEU A 434 -16.51 -9.02 3.11
N THR A 435 -15.55 -8.34 2.47
CA THR A 435 -15.50 -8.29 1.00
C THR A 435 -15.06 -9.61 0.38
N LEU A 436 -14.38 -10.48 1.13
CA LEU A 436 -13.76 -11.71 0.63
C LEU A 436 -14.50 -12.98 1.09
N GLU A 437 -15.58 -12.88 1.85
CA GLU A 437 -16.19 -14.03 2.54
C GLU A 437 -16.56 -15.18 1.59
N ASN A 438 -17.19 -14.87 0.46
CA ASN A 438 -17.55 -15.92 -0.49
C ASN A 438 -16.30 -16.61 -1.07
N LEU A 439 -15.27 -15.82 -1.41
CA LEU A 439 -14.01 -16.33 -1.98
C LEU A 439 -13.25 -17.20 -0.98
N ILE A 440 -13.17 -16.79 0.29
CA ILE A 440 -12.50 -17.56 1.36
C ILE A 440 -13.33 -18.81 1.69
N GLY A 441 -14.64 -18.65 1.86
CA GLY A 441 -15.56 -19.72 2.23
C GLY A 441 -15.70 -20.84 1.19
N ALA A 442 -15.42 -20.54 -0.07
CA ALA A 442 -15.38 -21.52 -1.16
C ALA A 442 -14.23 -22.52 -1.07
N GLN A 443 -13.19 -22.21 -0.28
CA GLN A 443 -12.08 -23.12 0.01
C GLN A 443 -11.50 -23.69 -1.29
N GLU A 444 -11.20 -24.99 -1.35
CA GLU A 444 -10.56 -25.67 -2.48
C GLU A 444 -11.38 -25.59 -3.77
N ARG A 445 -12.68 -25.26 -3.68
CA ARG A 445 -13.59 -25.17 -4.83
C ARG A 445 -13.71 -23.78 -5.41
N VAL A 446 -12.92 -22.81 -4.93
CA VAL A 446 -13.05 -21.41 -5.37
C VAL A 446 -12.81 -21.24 -6.86
N ASP A 447 -12.01 -22.11 -7.49
CA ASP A 447 -11.70 -22.05 -8.92
C ASP A 447 -12.62 -22.90 -9.82
N ASP A 448 -13.54 -23.67 -9.21
CA ASP A 448 -14.71 -24.24 -9.90
C ASP A 448 -15.74 -23.12 -10.11
N LEU A 449 -15.53 -22.31 -11.16
CA LEU A 449 -16.32 -21.10 -11.43
C LEU A 449 -17.80 -21.38 -11.64
N GLU A 450 -18.15 -22.54 -12.23
CA GLU A 450 -19.54 -22.90 -12.44
C GLU A 450 -20.22 -23.20 -11.09
N TRP A 451 -19.59 -24.03 -10.26
CA TRP A 451 -20.09 -24.30 -8.92
C TRP A 451 -20.16 -23.06 -8.05
N PHE A 452 -19.11 -22.23 -8.08
CA PHE A 452 -19.01 -21.01 -7.28
C PHE A 452 -20.16 -20.05 -7.59
N ARG A 453 -20.43 -19.81 -8.89
CA ARG A 453 -21.58 -18.99 -9.32
C ARG A 453 -22.92 -19.58 -8.88
N GLN A 454 -23.07 -20.90 -8.90
CA GLN A 454 -24.27 -21.55 -8.37
C GLN A 454 -24.43 -21.38 -6.86
N GLN A 455 -23.33 -21.27 -6.09
CA GLN A 455 -23.41 -20.97 -4.65
C GLN A 455 -23.83 -19.53 -4.41
N GLU A 456 -23.24 -18.57 -5.12
CA GLU A 456 -23.53 -17.14 -4.94
C GLU A 456 -24.94 -16.72 -5.43
N ALA A 457 -25.57 -17.54 -6.26
CA ALA A 457 -26.93 -17.32 -6.73
C ALA A 457 -28.01 -17.83 -5.76
N ASP A 458 -27.63 -18.65 -4.78
CA ASP A 458 -28.54 -19.32 -3.85
C ASP A 458 -28.26 -18.83 -2.42
N THR A 459 -29.28 -18.23 -1.79
CA THR A 459 -29.13 -17.55 -0.49
C THR A 459 -28.62 -18.48 0.62
N GLU A 460 -29.10 -19.73 0.66
CA GLU A 460 -28.70 -20.70 1.70
C GLU A 460 -27.29 -21.25 1.44
N LYS A 461 -26.91 -21.42 0.17
CA LYS A 461 -25.55 -21.83 -0.18
C LYS A 461 -24.54 -20.71 0.08
N GLU A 462 -24.87 -19.46 -0.29
CA GLU A 462 -24.04 -18.30 0.00
C GLU A 462 -23.84 -18.13 1.52
N LYS A 463 -24.89 -18.35 2.32
CA LYS A 463 -24.79 -18.34 3.78
C LYS A 463 -23.77 -19.35 4.31
N LYS A 464 -23.76 -20.58 3.77
CA LYS A 464 -22.77 -21.60 4.15
C LYS A 464 -21.34 -21.22 3.79
N LEU A 465 -21.12 -20.52 2.67
CA LEU A 465 -19.81 -19.96 2.35
C LEU A 465 -19.38 -18.94 3.41
N LYS A 466 -20.27 -18.03 3.79
CA LYS A 466 -19.98 -17.00 4.80
C LYS A 466 -19.70 -17.58 6.17
N GLU A 467 -20.46 -18.59 6.59
CA GLU A 467 -20.20 -19.34 7.82
C GLU A 467 -18.81 -19.99 7.80
N ALA A 468 -18.48 -20.72 6.73
CA ALA A 468 -17.16 -21.33 6.57
C ALA A 468 -16.03 -20.29 6.54
N SER A 469 -16.26 -19.13 5.92
CA SER A 469 -15.29 -18.03 5.90
C SER A 469 -15.07 -17.43 7.27
N THR A 470 -16.12 -17.34 8.10
CA THR A 470 -16.04 -16.72 9.42
C THR A 470 -15.01 -17.44 10.29
N ASP A 471 -15.07 -18.77 10.34
CA ASP A 471 -14.12 -19.58 11.12
C ASP A 471 -12.67 -19.37 10.65
N ILE A 472 -12.45 -19.37 9.33
CA ILE A 472 -11.13 -19.18 8.72
C ILE A 472 -10.59 -17.77 9.01
N VAL A 473 -11.42 -16.74 8.87
CA VAL A 473 -11.04 -15.34 9.11
C VAL A 473 -10.69 -15.13 10.59
N VAL A 474 -11.49 -15.68 11.51
CA VAL A 474 -11.21 -15.59 12.95
C VAL A 474 -9.87 -16.24 13.30
N GLU A 475 -9.60 -17.43 12.75
CA GLU A 475 -8.33 -18.11 12.92
C GLU A 475 -7.15 -17.28 12.39
N ILE A 476 -7.26 -16.73 11.17
CA ILE A 476 -6.23 -15.87 10.56
C ILE A 476 -6.00 -14.61 11.41
N LEU A 477 -7.06 -13.93 11.86
CA LEU A 477 -6.91 -12.72 12.67
C LEU A 477 -6.27 -13.00 14.04
N ASN A 478 -6.53 -14.16 14.64
CA ASN A 478 -5.85 -14.57 15.87
C ASN A 478 -4.35 -14.83 15.61
N LYS A 479 -4.04 -15.73 14.68
CA LYS A 479 -2.67 -16.22 14.46
C LYS A 479 -1.78 -15.22 13.72
N SER A 480 -2.32 -14.55 12.72
CA SER A 480 -1.56 -13.69 11.80
C SER A 480 -1.67 -12.21 12.13
N PHE A 481 -2.61 -11.79 12.97
CA PHE A 481 -2.67 -10.41 13.44
C PHE A 481 -2.36 -10.28 14.93
N ARG A 482 -3.18 -10.85 15.82
CA ARG A 482 -3.05 -10.63 17.28
C ARG A 482 -1.73 -11.17 17.83
N GLU A 483 -1.43 -12.44 17.57
CA GLU A 483 -0.19 -13.08 18.04
C GLU A 483 1.05 -12.41 17.43
N VAL A 484 1.02 -12.13 16.13
CA VAL A 484 2.12 -11.45 15.42
C VAL A 484 2.36 -10.05 15.96
N PHE A 485 1.31 -9.25 16.15
CA PHE A 485 1.42 -7.91 16.70
C PHE A 485 2.08 -7.93 18.08
N LEU A 486 1.60 -8.77 19.00
CA LEU A 486 2.15 -8.85 20.35
C LEU A 486 3.61 -9.30 20.34
N LYS A 487 3.95 -10.30 19.52
CA LYS A 487 5.32 -10.82 19.38
C LYS A 487 6.27 -9.76 18.83
N ASP A 488 5.91 -9.11 17.73
CA ASP A 488 6.74 -8.11 17.06
C ASP A 488 6.84 -6.82 17.89
N TYR A 489 5.75 -6.38 18.51
CA TYR A 489 5.77 -5.23 19.42
C TYR A 489 6.69 -5.48 20.62
N ARG A 490 6.58 -6.65 21.26
CA ARG A 490 7.48 -7.03 22.36
C ARG A 490 8.94 -7.01 21.93
N LEU A 491 9.26 -7.58 20.77
CA LEU A 491 10.62 -7.56 20.26
C LEU A 491 11.14 -6.14 20.04
N ARG A 492 10.36 -5.28 19.35
CA ARG A 492 10.75 -3.89 19.09
C ARG A 492 10.97 -3.11 20.38
N MET A 493 10.11 -3.31 21.39
CA MET A 493 10.25 -2.66 22.69
C MET A 493 11.46 -3.18 23.46
N ASN A 494 11.75 -4.49 23.40
CA ASN A 494 12.96 -5.05 23.97
C ASN A 494 14.23 -4.48 23.35
N GLU A 495 14.29 -4.37 22.03
CA GLU A 495 15.40 -3.75 21.33
C GLU A 495 15.54 -2.27 21.71
N LYS A 496 14.42 -1.53 21.76
CA LYS A 496 14.38 -0.13 22.20
C LYS A 496 14.87 0.05 23.64
N MET A 497 14.57 -0.89 24.54
CA MET A 497 14.97 -0.84 25.96
C MET A 497 16.33 -1.50 26.25
N GLY A 498 16.99 -2.08 25.24
CA GLY A 498 18.26 -2.79 25.44
C GLY A 498 18.13 -4.12 26.19
N LEU A 499 16.95 -4.76 26.18
CA LEU A 499 16.68 -6.06 26.81
C LEU A 499 17.16 -7.25 25.96
N GLY A 500 17.58 -6.99 24.72
CA GLY A 500 18.13 -7.98 23.80
C GLY A 500 17.26 -8.23 22.58
N GLY A 501 17.82 -8.94 21.59
CA GLY A 501 17.13 -9.29 20.35
C GLY A 501 16.26 -10.54 20.47
N ALA A 502 15.81 -11.08 19.34
CA ALA A 502 14.86 -12.19 19.27
C ALA A 502 15.21 -13.43 20.12
N ASP A 503 16.50 -13.76 20.25
CA ASP A 503 16.98 -14.92 21.02
C ASP A 503 17.05 -14.67 22.54
N GLN A 504 16.74 -13.45 22.99
CA GLN A 504 16.87 -13.01 24.38
C GLN A 504 15.55 -12.55 24.99
N VAL A 505 14.47 -12.48 24.19
CA VAL A 505 13.13 -12.10 24.64
C VAL A 505 12.62 -13.11 25.68
N LYS A 506 12.20 -12.60 26.84
CA LYS A 506 11.58 -13.39 27.91
C LYS A 506 10.09 -13.13 27.99
N ASP A 507 9.35 -14.09 28.55
CA ASP A 507 7.89 -14.00 28.64
C ASP A 507 7.40 -12.79 29.44
N GLY A 508 8.12 -12.43 30.50
CA GLY A 508 7.77 -11.31 31.39
C GLY A 508 8.18 -9.92 30.89
N ASP A 509 8.98 -9.78 29.84
CA ASP A 509 9.57 -8.48 29.46
C ASP A 509 8.48 -7.42 29.17
N LEU A 510 7.42 -7.81 28.46
CA LEU A 510 6.33 -6.90 28.14
C LEU A 510 5.55 -6.48 29.40
N THR A 511 5.17 -7.44 30.24
CA THR A 511 4.25 -7.22 31.37
C THR A 511 4.94 -6.67 32.62
N GLU A 512 6.20 -7.01 32.84
CA GLU A 512 6.95 -6.67 34.05
C GLU A 512 7.88 -5.47 33.85
N ILE A 513 8.27 -5.15 32.61
CA ILE A 513 9.23 -4.07 32.32
C ILE A 513 8.60 -3.02 31.41
N VAL A 514 8.19 -3.41 30.20
CA VAL A 514 7.74 -2.45 29.17
C VAL A 514 6.49 -1.70 29.61
N VAL A 515 5.42 -2.42 29.96
CA VAL A 515 4.13 -1.81 30.35
C VAL A 515 4.27 -0.94 31.60
N PRO A 516 4.93 -1.38 32.70
CA PRO A 516 5.16 -0.51 33.85
C PRO A 516 6.01 0.74 33.53
N SER A 517 6.98 0.62 32.63
CA SER A 517 7.79 1.78 32.19
C SER A 517 6.93 2.78 31.41
N LEU A 518 6.07 2.32 30.51
CA LEU A 518 5.15 3.18 29.77
C LEU A 518 4.14 3.86 30.70
N ALA A 519 3.58 3.15 31.68
CA ALA A 519 2.70 3.74 32.68
C ALA A 519 3.41 4.83 33.50
N TRP A 520 4.68 4.60 33.87
CA TRP A 520 5.50 5.63 34.50
C TRP A 520 5.75 6.82 33.56
N MET A 521 5.99 6.60 32.26
CA MET A 521 6.17 7.70 31.31
C MET A 521 4.91 8.57 31.17
N ASP A 522 3.73 7.94 31.20
CA ASP A 522 2.42 8.61 31.19
C ASP A 522 2.23 9.48 32.46
N ASP A 523 2.44 8.89 33.64
CA ASP A 523 2.29 9.56 34.94
C ASP A 523 3.18 10.81 35.10
N TYR A 524 4.35 10.81 34.46
CA TYR A 524 5.36 11.87 34.60
C TYR A 524 5.58 12.69 33.33
N GLU A 525 4.72 12.53 32.31
CA GLU A 525 4.78 13.28 31.05
C GLU A 525 6.16 13.23 30.36
N VAL A 526 6.75 12.04 30.32
CA VAL A 526 8.12 11.81 29.83
C VAL A 526 8.14 11.79 28.31
N ASP A 527 9.17 12.41 27.72
CA ASP A 527 9.43 12.32 26.28
C ASP A 527 9.60 10.84 25.84
N PHE A 528 8.94 10.45 24.76
CA PHE A 528 8.87 9.06 24.31
C PHE A 528 10.17 8.58 23.63
N HIS A 529 10.98 9.49 23.11
CA HIS A 529 12.15 9.21 22.27
C HIS A 529 13.46 9.34 23.05
#